data_AF-A0A3N5R3W6-F1
#
_entry.id   AF-A0A3N5R3W6-F1
#
_cell.length_a   1.000
_cell.length_b   1.000
_cell.length_c   1.000
_cell.angle_alpha   90.00
_cell.angle_beta   90.00
_cell.angle_gamma   90.00
#
_symmetry.space_group_name_H-M   'P 1'
#
loop_
_entity.id
_entity.type
_entity.pdbx_description
1 polymer ?
#
loop_
_entity_poly.entity_id
_entity_poly.type
_entity_poly.pdbx_seq_one_letter_code
_entity_poly.pdbx_strand_id
1 'polypeptide(L)'
;MALRSGAMAADTIIRYFSGEIKAAELADSYSRAWEREFRSRLRVALALQGLLLNSKMQDSALRLVHQFPMVGEFLLRKTRGSL
;
A
#
# COMPACT_ATOMS: atom_id res chain seq x y z
N MET A 1 4.78 -4.46 5.87
CA MET A 1 3.43 -4.97 6.18
C MET A 1 3.23 -5.12 7.68
N ALA A 2 4.03 -5.94 8.38
CA ALA A 2 3.89 -6.14 9.83
C ALA A 2 4.06 -4.87 10.68
N LEU A 3 5.14 -4.08 10.47
CA LEU A 3 5.36 -2.83 11.21
C LEU A 3 4.23 -1.81 11.00
N ARG A 4 3.74 -1.67 9.76
CA ARG A 4 2.62 -0.78 9.44
C ARG A 4 1.30 -1.28 10.07
N SER A 5 1.06 -2.60 10.07
CA SER A 5 -0.06 -3.22 10.78
C SER A 5 -0.03 -2.88 12.27
N GLY A 6 1.13 -3.05 12.92
CA GLY A 6 1.31 -2.70 14.33
C GLY A 6 1.04 -1.21 14.61
N ALA A 7 1.55 -0.31 13.77
CA ALA A 7 1.27 1.12 13.90
C ALA A 7 -0.23 1.45 13.75
N MET A 8 -0.93 0.78 12.83
CA MET A 8 -2.38 0.97 12.62
C MET A 8 -3.20 0.41 13.78
N ALA A 9 -2.75 -0.70 14.38
CA ALA A 9 -3.38 -1.25 15.58
C ALA A 9 -3.21 -0.28 16.77
N ALA A 10 -2.01 0.27 16.96
CA ALA A 10 -1.74 1.26 17.99
C ALA A 10 -2.62 2.50 17.83
N ASP A 11 -2.74 3.05 16.62
CA ASP A 11 -3.64 4.17 16.32
C ASP A 11 -5.10 3.86 16.67
N THR A 12 -5.58 2.67 16.31
CA THR A 12 -6.95 2.24 16.61
C THR A 12 -7.19 2.11 18.12
N ILE A 13 -6.20 1.62 18.86
CA ILE A 13 -6.25 1.49 20.32
C ILE A 13 -6.26 2.87 20.99
N ILE A 14 -5.44 3.82 20.51
CA ILE A 14 -5.42 5.20 21.01
C ILE A 14 -6.81 5.84 20.85
N ARG A 15 -7.44 5.68 19.69
CA ARG A 15 -8.78 6.19 19.40
C ARG A 15 -9.87 5.58 20.28
N TYR A 16 -9.69 4.33 20.70
CA TYR A 16 -10.58 3.72 21.68
C TYR A 16 -10.41 4.33 23.07
N PHE A 17 -9.17 4.51 23.53
CA PHE A 17 -8.89 5.13 24.83
C PHE A 17 -9.23 6.63 24.88
N SER A 18 -9.24 7.33 23.74
CA SER A 18 -9.71 8.72 23.64
C SER A 18 -11.24 8.85 23.62
N GLY A 19 -11.97 7.72 23.53
CA GLY A 19 -13.44 7.71 23.45
C GLY A 19 -14.00 8.03 22.06
N GLU A 20 -13.15 8.15 21.03
CA GLU A 20 -13.60 8.38 19.65
C GLU A 20 -14.32 7.18 19.04
N ILE A 21 -13.99 5.96 19.47
CA ILE A 21 -14.63 4.72 19.01
C ILE A 21 -14.97 3.83 20.21
N LYS A 22 -16.04 3.05 20.08
CA LYS A 22 -16.47 2.09 21.11
C LYS A 22 -15.69 0.78 21.00
N ALA A 23 -15.67 0.00 22.09
CA ALA A 23 -15.03 -1.31 22.12
C ALA A 23 -15.55 -2.24 21.01
N ALA A 24 -16.87 -2.21 20.73
CA ALA A 24 -17.50 -2.98 19.67
C ALA A 24 -17.03 -2.61 18.26
N GLU A 25 -16.50 -1.40 18.07
CA GLU A 25 -16.08 -0.87 16.78
C GLU A 25 -14.58 -1.06 16.54
N LEU A 26 -13.81 -1.46 17.56
CA LEU A 26 -12.35 -1.52 17.52
C LEU A 26 -11.83 -2.50 16.45
N ALA A 27 -12.30 -3.76 16.50
CA ALA A 27 -11.86 -4.81 15.57
C ALA A 27 -12.23 -4.50 14.11
N ASP A 28 -13.44 -4.00 13.91
CA ASP A 28 -13.98 -3.65 12.60
C ASP A 28 -13.31 -2.40 12.01
N SER A 29 -13.03 -1.39 12.84
CA SER A 29 -12.28 -0.20 12.45
C SER A 29 -10.85 -0.53 12.03
N TYR A 30 -10.15 -1.35 12.81
CA TYR A 30 -8.82 -1.83 12.45
C TYR A 30 -8.85 -2.63 11.14
N SER A 31 -9.78 -3.58 11.01
CA SER A 31 -9.87 -4.45 9.84
C SER A 31 -10.12 -3.66 8.55
N ARG A 32 -11.03 -2.69 8.58
CA ARG A 32 -11.28 -1.79 7.43
C ARG A 32 -10.09 -0.91 7.09
N ALA A 33 -9.38 -0.41 8.09
CA ALA A 33 -8.17 0.38 7.86
C ALA A 33 -7.10 -0.49 7.19
N TRP A 34 -6.86 -1.68 7.75
CA TRP A 34 -5.90 -2.64 7.24
C TRP A 34 -6.21 -3.08 5.81
N GLU A 35 -7.46 -3.44 5.51
CA GLU A 35 -7.89 -3.88 4.18
C GLU A 35 -7.66 -2.79 3.13
N ARG A 36 -7.97 -1.52 3.44
CA ARG A 36 -7.72 -0.40 2.53
C ARG A 36 -6.24 -0.22 2.22
N GLU A 37 -5.38 -0.25 3.25
CA GLU A 37 -3.94 -0.12 3.09
C GLU A 37 -3.35 -1.31 2.31
N PHE A 38 -3.78 -2.53 2.65
CA PHE A 38 -3.32 -3.76 2.02
C PHE A 38 -3.74 -3.82 0.54
N ARG A 39 -5.01 -3.58 0.22
CA ARG A 39 -5.51 -3.56 -1.18
C ARG A 39 -4.82 -2.51 -2.03
N SER A 40 -4.51 -1.33 -1.47
CA SER A 40 -3.77 -0.29 -2.18
C SER A 40 -2.40 -0.79 -2.62
N ARG A 41 -1.66 -1.43 -1.70
CA ARG A 41 -0.32 -1.95 -1.98
C ARG A 41 -0.36 -3.19 -2.88
N LEU A 42 -1.34 -4.07 -2.72
CA LEU A 42 -1.53 -5.25 -3.56
C LEU A 42 -1.81 -4.88 -5.01
N ARG A 43 -2.66 -3.88 -5.26
CA ARG A 43 -2.92 -3.40 -6.63
C ARG A 43 -1.67 -2.87 -7.31
N VAL A 44 -0.84 -2.11 -6.58
CA VAL A 44 0.44 -1.61 -7.12
C VAL A 44 1.37 -2.79 -7.43
N ALA A 45 1.46 -3.77 -6.54
CA ALA A 45 2.29 -4.96 -6.76
C ALA A 45 1.82 -5.75 -8.00
N LEU A 46 0.51 -6.01 -8.13
CA LEU A 46 -0.05 -6.72 -9.28
C LEU A 46 0.12 -5.94 -10.59
N ALA A 47 -0.03 -4.61 -10.58
CA ALA A 47 0.22 -3.77 -11.74
C ALA A 47 1.69 -3.82 -12.16
N LEU A 48 2.61 -3.75 -11.19
CA LEU A 48 4.05 -3.88 -11.43
C LEU A 48 4.39 -5.27 -11.99
N GLN A 49 3.80 -6.31 -11.41
CA GLN A 49 3.98 -7.69 -11.84
C GLN A 49 3.51 -7.87 -13.30
N GLY A 50 2.34 -7.33 -13.65
CA GLY A 50 1.83 -7.35 -15.02
C GLY A 50 2.71 -6.57 -16.01
N LEU A 51 3.32 -5.46 -15.60
CA LEU A 51 4.24 -4.69 -16.44
C LEU A 51 5.58 -5.40 -16.64
N LEU A 52 6.09 -6.07 -15.61
CA LEU A 52 7.44 -6.65 -15.61
C LEU A 52 7.50 -8.11 -16.10
N LEU A 53 6.47 -8.91 -15.86
CA LEU A 53 6.47 -10.35 -16.21
C LEU A 53 5.82 -10.68 -17.54
N ASN A 54 5.13 -9.73 -18.18
CA ASN A 54 4.57 -9.95 -19.51
C ASN A 54 5.60 -9.56 -20.57
N SER A 55 6.30 -10.55 -21.12
CA SER A 55 7.40 -10.40 -22.10
C SER A 55 7.07 -9.50 -23.31
N LYS A 56 5.80 -9.43 -23.74
CA LYS A 56 5.37 -8.55 -24.84
C LYS A 56 5.19 -7.08 -24.44
N MET A 57 5.04 -6.79 -23.15
CA MET A 57 4.86 -5.44 -22.62
C MET A 57 6.12 -4.87 -21.99
N GLN A 58 7.15 -5.69 -21.75
CA GLN A 58 8.42 -5.24 -21.17
C GLN A 58 9.05 -4.10 -21.98
N ASP A 59 9.14 -4.21 -23.31
CA ASP A 59 9.74 -3.16 -24.14
C ASP A 59 8.96 -1.84 -24.13
N SER A 60 7.64 -1.91 -24.00
CA SER A 60 6.78 -0.73 -23.92
C SER A 60 6.79 -0.13 -22.51
N ALA A 61 6.84 -0.98 -21.48
CA ALA A 61 6.97 -0.58 -20.09
C ALA A 61 8.32 0.09 -19.82
N LEU A 62 9.42 -0.47 -20.36
CA LEU A 62 10.75 0.13 -20.28
C LEU A 62 10.78 1.49 -20.96
N ARG A 63 10.21 1.61 -22.17
CA ARG A 63 10.10 2.88 -22.89
C ARG A 63 9.27 3.91 -22.12
N LEU A 64 8.15 3.52 -21.54
CA LEU A 64 7.31 4.39 -20.70
C LEU A 64 8.05 4.88 -19.46
N VAL A 65 8.78 4.00 -18.77
CA VAL A 65 9.58 4.39 -17.58
C VAL A 65 10.75 5.30 -17.97
N HIS A 66 11.39 5.06 -19.12
CA HIS A 66 12.45 5.93 -19.64
C HIS A 66 11.93 7.30 -20.07
N GLN A 67 10.73 7.35 -20.65
CA GLN A 67 10.12 8.59 -21.15
C GLN A 67 9.44 9.39 -20.03
N PHE A 68 9.00 8.72 -18.96
CA PHE A 68 8.38 9.33 -17.78
C PHE A 68 9.10 8.89 -16.50
N PRO A 69 10.25 9.51 -16.17
CA PRO A 69 11.03 9.16 -14.98
C PRO A 69 10.24 9.30 -13.68
N MET A 70 9.26 10.20 -13.63
CA MET A 70 8.33 10.33 -12.49
C MET A 70 7.55 9.04 -12.20
N VAL A 71 7.21 8.24 -13.22
CA VAL A 71 6.52 6.96 -13.02
C VAL A 71 7.47 5.94 -12.39
N GLY A 72 8.72 5.88 -12.86
CA GLY A 72 9.75 5.04 -12.24
C GLY A 72 10.01 5.43 -10.79
N GLU A 73 10.12 6.72 -10.51
CA GLU A 73 10.33 7.26 -9.17
C GLU A 73 9.13 7.00 -8.24
N PHE A 74 7.91 7.14 -8.74
CA PHE A 74 6.69 6.80 -8.01
C PHE A 74 6.63 5.32 -7.62
N LEU A 75 7.00 4.42 -8.54
CA LEU A 75 7.04 2.98 -8.31
C LEU A 75 8.14 2.60 -7.32
N LEU A 76 9.33 3.19 -7.45
CA LEU A 76 10.45 3.03 -6.50
C LEU A 76 10.07 3.49 -5.10
N ARG A 77 9.42 4.65 -4.96
CA ARG A 77 8.96 5.19 -3.67
C ARG A 77 7.89 4.31 -3.03
N LYS A 78 7.00 3.72 -3.84
CA LYS A 78 5.96 2.79 -3.36
C LYS A 78 6.52 1.43 -2.94
N THR A 79 7.59 0.96 -3.57
CA THR A 79 8.18 -0.38 -3.34
C THR A 79 9.26 -0.40 -2.27
N ARG A 80 10.15 0.60 -2.23
CA ARG A 80 11.15 0.73 -1.14
C ARG A 80 10.53 1.04 0.21
N GLY A 81 9.31 1.59 0.21
CA GLY A 81 8.73 2.21 1.40
C GLY A 81 9.49 3.51 1.68
N SER A 82 8.77 4.60 1.94
CA SER A 82 9.40 5.76 2.56
C SER A 82 9.87 5.32 3.95
N LEU A 83 11.19 5.23 4.11
CA LEU A 83 11.85 5.28 5.41
C LEU A 83 11.45 6.59 6.11
#